data_AF-A0A4V3ITS4-F1
#
_entry.id   AF-A0A4V3ITS4-F1
#
_cell.length_a   1.000
_cell.length_b   1.000
_cell.length_c   1.000
_cell.angle_alpha   90.00
_cell.angle_beta   90.00
_cell.angle_gamma   90.00
#
_symmetry.space_group_name_H-M   'P 1'
#
loop_
_entity.id
_entity.type
_entity.pdbx_description
1 polymer ?
#
loop_
_entity_poly.entity_id
_entity_poly.type
_entity_poly.pdbx_seq_one_letter_code
_entity_poly.pdbx_strand_id
1 'polypeptide(L)' 'MIQDTNTPSGPEERGPTDLQACPICGEVMREHTIDHSTRNTVVNCPVAHPGAWDRDAFEPVNEFGMVIHRSHA' A
#
# COMPACT_ATOMS: atom_id res chain seq x y z
N MET A 1 20.26 -6.87 -40.19
CA MET A 1 20.73 -6.57 -38.82
C MET A 1 20.13 -5.24 -38.42
N ILE A 2 19.14 -5.24 -37.53
CA ILE A 2 18.65 -4.02 -36.89
C ILE A 2 19.16 -4.06 -35.45
N GLN A 3 20.12 -3.19 -35.17
CA GLN A 3 20.62 -2.92 -33.84
C GLN A 3 20.03 -1.57 -33.43
N ASP A 4 19.15 -1.58 -32.44
CA ASP A 4 18.84 -0.40 -31.63
C ASP A 4 19.11 -0.77 -30.17
N THR A 5 20.40 -0.98 -29.90
CA THR A 5 20.97 -0.92 -28.56
C THR A 5 21.00 0.55 -28.15
N ASN A 6 20.02 1.00 -27.35
CA ASN A 6 20.26 1.82 -26.16
C ASN A 6 18.92 2.22 -25.53
N THR A 7 18.43 1.41 -24.58
CA THR A 7 17.58 1.96 -23.52
C THR A 7 18.54 2.65 -22.55
N PRO A 8 18.47 3.97 -22.36
CA PRO A 8 19.32 4.65 -21.39
C PRO A 8 18.97 4.13 -19.99
N SER A 9 19.92 3.44 -19.37
CA SER A 9 19.99 3.24 -17.93
C SER A 9 20.12 4.61 -17.26
N GLY A 10 18.98 5.27 -17.03
CA GLY A 10 18.92 6.48 -16.22
C GLY A 10 19.27 6.18 -14.77
N PRO A 11 19.76 7.18 -14.01
CA PRO A 11 19.98 7.00 -12.58
C PRO A 11 18.64 6.61 -11.97
N GLU A 12 18.65 5.68 -11.03
CA GLU A 12 17.46 5.18 -10.34
C GLU A 12 16.65 6.37 -9.81
N GLU A 13 15.71 6.83 -10.62
CA GLU A 13 14.81 7.90 -10.31
C GLU A 13 13.90 7.33 -9.24
N ARG A 14 14.27 7.58 -7.98
CA ARG A 14 13.37 7.38 -6.85
C ARG A 14 12.08 8.09 -7.23
N GLY A 15 11.10 7.31 -7.65
CA GLY A 15 9.85 7.85 -8.17
C GLY A 15 9.21 8.76 -7.12
N PRO A 16 8.33 9.69 -7.51
CA PRO A 16 7.67 10.60 -6.57
C PRO A 16 6.99 9.86 -5.39
N THR A 17 6.65 8.59 -5.59
CA THR A 17 6.10 7.68 -4.57
C THR A 17 7.05 7.37 -3.42
N ASP A 18 8.37 7.37 -3.63
CA ASP A 18 9.40 6.98 -2.65
C ASP A 18 9.36 7.84 -1.37
N LEU A 19 8.90 9.09 -1.50
CA LEU A 19 8.75 10.05 -0.39
C LEU A 19 7.34 10.09 0.18
N GLN A 20 6.38 9.38 -0.41
CA GLN A 20 5.02 9.29 0.12
C GLN A 20 4.99 8.37 1.34
N ALA A 21 4.23 8.79 2.35
CA ALA A 21 3.96 7.96 3.52
C ALA A 21 3.01 6.82 3.14
N CYS A 22 3.30 5.62 3.64
CA CYS A 22 2.40 4.48 3.51
C CYS A 22 1.15 4.70 4.37
N PRO A 23 -0.07 4.53 3.82
CA PRO A 23 -1.31 4.71 4.57
C PRO A 23 -1.51 3.64 5.66
N ILE A 24 -0.73 2.56 5.64
CA ILE A 24 -0.85 1.46 6.60
C ILE A 24 0.13 1.62 7.76
N CYS A 25 1.42 1.79 7.49
CA CYS A 25 2.45 1.88 8.54
C CYS A 25 2.95 3.31 8.84
N GLY A 26 2.62 4.30 8.01
CA GLY A 26 3.07 5.69 8.16
C GLY A 26 4.50 5.97 7.71
N GLU A 27 5.32 4.94 7.54
CA GLU A 27 6.70 5.06 7.05
C GLU A 27 6.75 5.38 5.56
N VAL A 28 7.88 5.93 5.11
CA VAL A 28 8.12 6.23 3.69
C VAL A 28 8.09 4.96 2.83
N MET A 29 7.56 5.08 1.61
CA MET A 29 7.41 3.97 0.65
C MET A 29 8.74 3.35 0.17
N ARG A 30 9.90 3.90 0.53
CA ARG A 30 11.25 3.39 0.22
C ARG A 30 11.46 1.91 0.51
N GLU A 31 10.93 1.44 1.63
CA GLU A 31 11.08 0.05 2.07
C GLU A 31 9.93 -0.86 1.59
N HIS A 32 8.97 -0.31 0.84
CA HIS A 32 7.84 -1.05 0.31
C HIS A 32 8.16 -1.63 -1.05
N THR A 33 7.67 -2.85 -1.29
CA THR A 33 7.79 -3.49 -2.62
C THR A 33 6.51 -3.25 -3.39
N ILE A 34 6.61 -2.66 -4.58
CA ILE A 34 5.48 -2.44 -5.48
C ILE A 34 5.53 -3.50 -6.59
N ASP A 35 4.56 -4.42 -6.60
CA ASP A 35 4.41 -5.42 -7.64
C ASP A 35 3.57 -4.86 -8.80
N HIS A 36 4.17 -4.87 -9.98
CA HIS A 36 3.53 -4.51 -11.25
C HIS A 36 3.39 -5.72 -12.20
N SER A 37 3.45 -6.95 -11.66
CA SER A 37 3.43 -8.18 -12.47
C SER A 37 2.08 -8.40 -13.16
N THR A 38 1.02 -7.83 -12.60
CA THR A 38 -0.33 -7.85 -13.17
C THR A 38 -0.80 -6.45 -13.52
N ARG A 39 -1.96 -6.33 -14.20
CA ARG A 39 -2.60 -5.03 -14.41
C ARG A 39 -3.01 -4.35 -13.10
N ASN A 40 -3.15 -5.10 -12.02
CA ASN A 40 -3.38 -4.56 -10.69
C ASN A 40 -2.03 -4.33 -10.02
N THR A 41 -1.70 -3.07 -9.77
CA THR A 41 -0.49 -2.73 -9.00
C THR A 41 -0.76 -3.00 -7.53
N VAL A 42 0.09 -3.82 -6.89
CA VAL A 42 -0.05 -4.20 -5.49
C VAL A 42 1.12 -3.64 -4.69
N VAL A 43 0.85 -2.96 -3.58
CA VAL A 43 1.87 -2.47 -2.66
C VAL A 43 1.99 -3.42 -1.49
N ASN A 44 3.19 -3.96 -1.26
CA ASN A 44 3.50 -4.83 -0.13
C ASN A 44 4.24 -4.06 0.95
N CYS A 45 3.59 -3.84 2.10
CA CYS A 45 4.19 -3.20 3.26
C CYS A 45 5.03 -4.21 4.07
N PRO A 46 6.29 -3.90 4.41
CA PRO A 46 7.19 -4.83 5.12
C PRO A 46 6.87 -4.99 6.61
N VAL A 47 6.08 -4.07 7.18
CA VAL A 47 5.71 -4.10 8.60
C VAL A 47 4.69 -5.21 8.84
N ALA A 48 4.92 -6.04 9.86
CA ALA A 48 3.93 -7.02 10.29
C ALA A 48 2.74 -6.29 10.92
N HIS A 49 1.60 -6.28 10.23
CA HIS A 49 0.37 -5.70 10.76
C HIS A 49 -0.35 -6.73 11.65
N PRO A 50 -0.60 -6.43 12.94
CA PRO A 50 -1.43 -7.29 13.77
C PRO A 50 -2.81 -7.37 13.12
N GLY A 51 -3.25 -8.59 12.80
CA GLY A 51 -4.35 -8.87 11.88
C GLY A 51 -5.65 -8.16 12.25
N ALA A 52 -5.89 -7.02 11.61
CA ALA A 52 -7.18 -6.44 11.27
C ALA A 52 -6.90 -5.31 10.28
N TRP A 53 -7.01 -5.62 8.99
CA TRP A 53 -6.99 -4.59 7.94
C TRP A 53 -8.25 -3.73 8.01
N ASP A 54 -9.33 -4.30 8.54
CA ASP A 54 -10.54 -3.57 8.84
C ASP A 54 -10.40 -3.01 10.27
N ARG A 55 -10.24 -1.68 10.37
CA ARG A 55 -10.15 -0.95 11.64
C ARG A 55 -11.35 -1.27 12.55
N ASP A 56 -12.44 -1.70 11.95
CA ASP A 56 -13.72 -1.93 12.60
C ASP A 56 -14.05 -3.46 12.65
N ALA A 57 -13.14 -4.36 12.25
CA ALA A 57 -13.36 -5.82 12.23
C ALA A 57 -13.70 -6.40 13.61
N PHE A 58 -13.29 -5.71 14.67
CA PHE A 58 -13.56 -6.09 16.05
C PHE A 58 -14.61 -5.20 16.72
N GLU A 59 -15.13 -4.20 16.01
CA GLU A 59 -16.20 -3.39 16.55
C GLU A 59 -17.52 -4.18 16.55
N PRO A 60 -18.35 -4.05 17.60
CA PRO A 60 -19.67 -4.65 17.63
C PRO A 60 -20.50 -4.19 16.43
N VAL A 61 -21.10 -5.15 15.71
CA VAL A 61 -22.00 -4.88 14.58
C VAL A 61 -23.46 -5.14 14.97
N ASN A 62 -24.39 -4.46 14.29
CA ASN A 62 -25.82 -4.74 14.40
C ASN A 62 -26.25 -5.94 13.53
N GLU A 63 -27.55 -6.28 13.52
CA GLU A 63 -28.08 -7.40 12.72
C GLU A 63 -27.87 -7.25 11.20
N PHE A 64 -27.55 -6.04 10.72
CA PHE A 64 -27.25 -5.75 9.32
C PHE A 64 -25.75 -5.76 9.00
N GLY A 65 -24.89 -6.06 9.98
CA GLY A 65 -23.43 -6.08 9.79
C GLY A 65 -22.78 -4.70 9.76
N MET A 66 -23.46 -3.65 10.21
CA MET A 66 -22.90 -2.29 10.30
C MET A 66 -22.30 -2.04 11.68
N VAL A 67 -21.14 -1.38 11.72
CA VAL A 67 -20.42 -0.99 12.93
C VAL A 67 -21.27 -0.08 13.82
N ILE A 68 -21.37 -0.40 15.11
CA ILE A 68 -22.12 0.38 16.09
C ILE A 68 -21.19 1.45 16.69
N HIS A 69 -21.14 2.64 16.08
CA HIS A 69 -20.44 3.78 16.68
C HIS A 69 -21.26 4.31 17.88
N ARG A 70 -20.80 4.06 19.11
CA ARG A 70 -21.38 4.71 20.29
C ARG A 70 -20.95 6.17 20.28
N SER A 71 -21.82 7.07 19.80
CA SER A 71 -21.64 8.51 19.92
C SER A 71 -21.46 8.84 21.39
N HIS A 72 -20.24 9.21 21.79
CA HIS A 72 -19.95 9.64 23.15
C HIS A 72 -20.67 10.98 23.37
N ALA A 73 -21.68 10.98 24.23
CA ALA A 73 -22.37 12.18 24.70
C ALA A 73 -21.58 12.85 25.83
#